data_AF-A0A6M2DAS3-F1
#
_entry.id   AF-A0A6M2DAS3-F1
#
_cell.length_a   1.000
_cell.length_b   1.000
_cell.length_c   1.000
_cell.angle_alpha   90.00
_cell.angle_beta   90.00
_cell.angle_gamma   90.00
#
_symmetry.space_group_name_H-M   'P 1'
#
loop_
_entity.id
_entity.type
_entity.pdbx_description
1 polymer ?
#
loop_
_entity_poly.entity_id
_entity_poly.type
_entity_poly.pdbx_seq_one_letter_code
_entity_poly.pdbx_strand_id
1 'polypeptide(L)'
;MQYLSALSVQVLVLFTLCCVAFCEPTVQELKCQVCKALVTESVAAISKVDPKKKIPVGSFRLQADGTQKQKTIPYAGSEAHMHDVLDEVCSQMDNYAQSAHKTLHSKV
;
A
#
# COMPACT_ATOMS: atom_id res chain seq x y z
N MET A 1 47.41 23.64 -7.49
CA MET A 1 47.18 22.24 -7.08
C MET A 1 45.78 22.04 -6.48
N GLN A 2 45.34 22.81 -5.48
CA GLN A 2 44.04 22.60 -4.79
C GLN A 2 42.78 22.91 -5.64
N TYR A 3 42.85 23.83 -6.62
CA TYR A 3 41.71 24.17 -7.49
C TYR A 3 41.43 23.10 -8.57
N LEU A 4 42.48 22.40 -9.03
CA LEU A 4 42.36 21.38 -10.06
C LEU A 4 41.66 20.12 -9.52
N SER A 5 41.91 19.78 -8.24
CA SER A 5 41.19 18.73 -7.52
C SER A 5 39.75 19.11 -7.18
N ALA A 6 39.45 20.40 -6.96
CA ALA A 6 38.08 20.86 -6.72
C ALA A 6 37.23 20.77 -8.00
N LEU A 7 37.79 21.16 -9.16
CA LEU A 7 37.12 21.09 -10.45
C LEU A 7 36.80 19.64 -10.86
N SER A 8 37.70 18.70 -10.60
CA SER A 8 37.49 17.28 -10.91
C SER A 8 36.41 16.65 -10.03
N VAL A 9 36.37 16.98 -8.73
CA VAL A 9 35.30 16.53 -7.82
C VAL A 9 33.96 17.11 -8.26
N GLN A 10 33.92 18.37 -8.65
CA GLN A 10 32.68 19.05 -9.07
C GLN A 10 32.11 18.46 -10.38
N VAL A 11 32.96 18.07 -11.32
CA VAL A 11 32.55 17.36 -12.55
C VAL A 11 32.05 15.95 -12.24
N LEU A 12 32.70 15.21 -11.34
CA LEU A 12 32.23 13.88 -10.92
C LEU A 12 30.87 13.95 -10.23
N VAL A 13 30.65 14.93 -9.35
CA VAL A 13 29.36 15.15 -8.67
C VAL A 13 28.27 15.54 -9.68
N LEU A 14 28.59 16.41 -10.66
CA LEU A 14 27.64 16.74 -11.72
C LEU A 14 27.30 15.51 -12.57
N PHE A 15 28.28 14.67 -12.89
CA PHE A 15 28.10 13.47 -13.69
C PHE A 15 27.25 12.43 -12.97
N THR A 16 27.47 12.21 -11.67
CA THR A 16 26.65 11.28 -10.88
C THR A 16 25.23 11.80 -10.68
N LEU A 17 25.04 13.10 -10.42
CA LEU A 17 23.72 13.76 -10.38
C LEU A 17 22.98 13.65 -11.71
N CYS A 18 23.70 13.76 -12.82
CA CYS A 18 23.16 13.58 -14.16
C CYS A 18 22.66 12.14 -14.35
N CYS A 19 23.48 11.13 -14.04
CA CYS A 19 23.10 9.72 -14.19
C CYS A 19 21.84 9.33 -13.42
N VAL A 20 21.61 9.87 -12.22
CA VAL A 20 20.39 9.57 -11.45
C VAL A 20 19.14 10.26 -12.00
N ALA A 21 19.28 11.40 -12.70
CA ALA A 21 18.15 12.12 -13.28
C ALA A 21 17.57 11.45 -14.54
N PHE A 22 18.40 10.69 -15.28
CA PHE A 22 17.98 10.00 -16.52
C PHE A 22 17.53 8.54 -16.31
N CYS A 23 17.53 8.05 -15.07
CA CYS A 23 17.08 6.70 -14.78
C CYS A 23 15.55 6.65 -14.65
N GLU A 24 14.85 6.42 -15.75
CA GLU A 24 13.41 6.17 -15.71
C GLU A 24 13.13 4.73 -15.25
N PRO A 25 12.31 4.53 -14.21
CA PRO A 25 11.92 3.18 -13.79
C PRO A 25 11.05 2.51 -14.85
N THR A 26 11.29 1.22 -15.09
CA THR A 26 10.42 0.45 -15.99
C THR A 26 9.04 0.24 -15.36
N VAL A 27 8.02 0.00 -16.19
CA VAL A 27 6.64 -0.29 -15.72
C VAL A 27 6.62 -1.53 -14.80
N GLN A 28 7.52 -2.49 -15.00
CA GLN A 28 7.61 -3.68 -14.16
C GLN A 28 8.12 -3.35 -12.74
N GLU A 29 9.14 -2.49 -12.64
CA GLU A 29 9.64 -2.00 -11.35
C GLU A 29 8.56 -1.20 -10.61
N LEU A 30 7.81 -0.36 -11.33
CA LEU A 30 6.70 0.40 -10.76
C LEU A 30 5.60 -0.52 -10.20
N LYS A 31 5.20 -1.56 -10.96
CA LYS A 31 4.22 -2.55 -10.48
C LYS A 31 4.71 -3.26 -9.21
N CYS A 32 5.98 -3.63 -9.16
CA CYS A 32 6.58 -4.25 -7.98
C CYS A 32 6.50 -3.33 -6.76
N GLN A 33 6.83 -2.05 -6.93
CA GLN A 33 6.74 -1.06 -5.85
C GLN A 33 5.31 -0.84 -5.37
N VAL A 34 4.34 -0.79 -6.28
CA VAL A 34 2.91 -0.67 -5.91
C VAL A 34 2.46 -1.89 -5.12
N CYS A 35 2.76 -3.11 -5.57
CA CYS A 35 2.43 -4.33 -4.83
C CYS A 35 3.08 -4.35 -3.44
N LYS A 36 4.34 -3.89 -3.33
CA LYS A 36 5.05 -3.80 -2.06
C LYS A 36 4.41 -2.78 -1.12
N ALA A 37 4.03 -1.61 -1.63
CA ALA A 37 3.32 -0.59 -0.87
C ALA A 37 1.97 -1.10 -0.36
N LEU A 38 1.15 -1.70 -1.24
CA LEU A 38 -0.13 -2.32 -0.87
C LEU A 38 0.00 -3.32 0.28
N VAL A 39 0.98 -4.23 0.21
CA VAL A 39 1.20 -5.23 1.26
C VAL A 39 1.70 -4.57 2.56
N THR A 40 2.55 -3.55 2.45
CA THR A 40 3.07 -2.85 3.63
C THR A 40 1.97 -2.10 4.36
N GLU A 41 1.12 -1.37 3.64
CA GLU A 41 0.01 -0.62 4.22
C GLU A 41 -1.08 -1.53 4.79
N SER A 42 -1.42 -2.64 4.11
CA SER A 42 -2.38 -3.61 4.63
C SER A 42 -1.90 -4.27 5.93
N VAL A 43 -0.62 -4.66 6.01
CA VAL A 43 -0.04 -5.20 7.26
C VAL A 43 -0.05 -4.13 8.37
N ALA A 44 0.27 -2.88 8.04
CA ALA A 44 0.21 -1.78 8.99
C ALA A 44 -1.23 -1.57 9.52
N ALA A 45 -2.24 -1.58 8.65
CA ALA A 45 -3.65 -1.47 9.02
C ALA A 45 -4.10 -2.63 9.91
N ILE A 46 -3.73 -3.87 9.56
CA ILE A 46 -4.03 -5.07 10.36
C ILE A 46 -3.45 -4.94 11.78
N SER A 47 -2.24 -4.38 11.92
CA SER A 47 -1.58 -4.24 13.21
C SER A 47 -2.22 -3.21 14.15
N LYS A 48 -3.01 -2.26 13.61
CA LYS A 48 -3.65 -1.18 14.40
C LYS A 48 -4.92 -1.64 15.12
N VAL A 49 -5.46 -2.80 14.77
CA VAL A 49 -6.76 -3.26 15.27
C VAL A 49 -6.65 -3.96 16.61
N ASP A 50 -7.62 -3.68 17.49
CA ASP A 50 -7.73 -4.35 18.79
C ASP A 50 -8.06 -5.84 18.60
N PRO A 51 -7.19 -6.77 19.06
CA PRO A 51 -7.42 -8.21 18.96
C PRO A 51 -8.63 -8.69 19.78
N LYS A 52 -9.13 -7.87 20.72
CA LYS A 52 -10.31 -8.20 21.55
C LYS A 52 -11.63 -7.80 20.93
N LYS A 53 -11.63 -6.98 19.86
CA LYS A 53 -12.85 -6.59 19.16
C LYS A 53 -13.52 -7.84 18.59
N LYS A 54 -14.81 -8.01 18.84
CA LYS A 54 -15.60 -9.13 18.33
C LYS A 54 -16.78 -8.60 17.52
N ILE A 55 -17.14 -9.33 16.47
CA ILE A 55 -18.29 -9.02 15.62
C ILE A 55 -19.27 -10.19 15.60
N PRO A 56 -20.59 -9.91 15.61
CA PRO A 56 -21.59 -10.92 15.34
C PRO A 56 -21.56 -11.28 13.85
N VAL A 57 -21.60 -12.58 13.56
CA VAL A 57 -21.61 -13.15 12.22
C VAL A 57 -22.64 -14.27 12.12
N GLY A 58 -23.04 -14.58 10.89
CA GLY A 58 -24.01 -15.61 10.57
C GLY A 58 -25.36 -15.04 10.13
N SER A 59 -26.30 -15.93 9.84
CA SER A 59 -27.58 -15.52 9.27
C SER A 59 -28.50 -14.95 10.33
N PHE A 60 -29.30 -13.95 9.94
CA PHE A 60 -30.39 -13.42 10.77
C PHE A 60 -31.64 -14.32 10.78
N ARG A 61 -31.52 -15.60 10.41
CA ARG A 61 -32.65 -16.52 10.35
C ARG A 61 -33.18 -16.80 11.75
N LEU A 62 -34.46 -16.50 11.94
CA LEU A 62 -35.20 -16.86 13.13
C LEU A 62 -35.49 -18.37 13.11
N GLN A 63 -35.30 -19.02 14.25
CA GLN A 63 -35.73 -20.40 14.46
C GLN A 63 -37.25 -20.41 14.71
N ALA A 64 -37.91 -21.56 14.58
CA ALA A 64 -39.37 -21.69 14.73
C ALA A 64 -39.88 -21.32 16.15
N ASP A 65 -39.00 -21.31 17.14
CA ASP A 65 -39.22 -20.87 18.52
C ASP A 65 -39.12 -19.34 18.70
N GLY A 66 -38.86 -18.60 17.62
CA GLY A 66 -38.68 -17.15 17.65
C GLY A 66 -37.31 -16.69 18.18
N THR A 67 -36.40 -17.62 18.51
CA THR A 67 -35.06 -17.26 18.95
C THR A 67 -34.12 -17.08 17.76
N GLN A 68 -33.11 -16.25 17.92
CA GLN A 68 -32.07 -16.02 16.90
C GLN A 68 -30.69 -16.26 17.52
N LYS A 69 -29.98 -17.27 17.03
CA LYS A 69 -28.60 -17.56 17.45
C LYS A 69 -27.61 -16.93 16.48
N GLN A 70 -26.95 -15.87 16.92
CA GLN A 70 -25.81 -15.27 16.19
C GLN A 70 -24.50 -15.84 16.73
N LYS A 71 -23.56 -16.16 15.83
CA LYS A 71 -22.22 -16.58 16.21
C LYS A 71 -21.36 -15.34 16.38
N THR A 72 -20.53 -15.27 17.41
CA THR A 72 -19.60 -14.15 17.59
C THR A 72 -18.17 -14.63 17.31
N ILE A 73 -17.44 -13.92 16.46
CA ILE A 73 -16.04 -14.21 16.13
C ILE A 73 -15.15 -13.00 16.43
N PRO A 74 -13.84 -13.19 16.67
CA PRO A 74 -12.90 -12.07 16.72
C PRO A 74 -12.91 -11.31 15.39
N TYR A 75 -12.86 -9.99 15.45
CA TYR A 75 -12.79 -9.12 14.28
C TYR A 75 -11.39 -9.17 13.67
N ALA A 76 -10.34 -9.08 14.50
CA ALA A 76 -8.95 -9.17 14.03
C ALA A 76 -8.72 -10.48 13.26
N GLY A 77 -8.25 -10.36 12.02
CA GLY A 77 -8.00 -11.49 11.12
C GLY A 77 -9.25 -12.15 10.52
N SER A 78 -10.46 -11.65 10.80
CA SER A 78 -11.69 -12.14 10.15
C SER A 78 -11.79 -11.68 8.70
N GLU A 79 -12.59 -12.39 7.89
CA GLU A 79 -12.90 -11.98 6.51
C GLU A 79 -13.43 -10.55 6.44
N ALA A 80 -14.37 -10.19 7.32
CA ALA A 80 -14.93 -8.84 7.40
C ALA A 80 -13.83 -7.78 7.62
N HIS A 81 -12.89 -8.06 8.52
CA HIS A 81 -11.76 -7.16 8.77
C HIS A 81 -10.83 -7.03 7.57
N MET A 82 -10.59 -8.09 6.79
CA MET A 82 -9.78 -7.99 5.59
C MET A 82 -10.43 -7.12 4.51
N HIS A 83 -11.76 -7.19 4.36
CA HIS A 83 -12.50 -6.30 3.45
C HIS A 83 -12.37 -4.84 3.88
N ASP A 84 -12.61 -4.54 5.16
CA ASP A 84 -12.47 -3.19 5.69
C ASP A 84 -11.05 -2.63 5.49
N VAL A 85 -10.02 -3.45 5.70
CA VAL A 85 -8.61 -3.07 5.47
C VAL A 85 -8.34 -2.78 3.99
N LEU A 86 -8.86 -3.60 3.07
CA LEU A 86 -8.64 -3.40 1.64
C LEU A 86 -9.35 -2.14 1.14
N ASP A 87 -10.55 -1.84 1.62
CA ASP A 87 -11.28 -0.62 1.26
C ASP A 87 -10.52 0.63 1.73
N GLU A 88 -10.02 0.62 2.97
CA GLU A 88 -9.22 1.72 3.51
C GLU A 88 -7.92 1.90 2.72
N VAL A 89 -7.14 0.84 2.51
CA VAL A 89 -5.84 0.91 1.83
C VAL A 89 -6.01 1.32 0.37
N CYS A 90 -6.97 0.75 -0.36
CA CYS A 90 -7.22 1.11 -1.76
C CYS A 90 -7.57 2.60 -1.91
N SER A 91 -8.36 3.17 -0.98
CA SER A 91 -8.69 4.60 -1.01
C SER A 91 -7.46 5.51 -0.80
N GLN A 92 -6.43 5.02 -0.11
CA GLN A 92 -5.20 5.76 0.15
C GLN A 92 -4.16 5.64 -0.98
N MET A 93 -4.32 4.66 -1.88
CA MET A 93 -3.38 4.42 -2.99
C MET A 93 -3.35 5.53 -4.04
N ASP A 94 -4.39 6.36 -4.13
CA ASP A 94 -4.41 7.54 -5.01
C ASP A 94 -3.29 8.54 -4.66
N ASN A 95 -2.84 8.56 -3.39
CA ASN A 95 -1.72 9.40 -2.97
C ASN A 95 -0.37 8.92 -3.54
N TYR A 96 -0.23 7.64 -3.88
CA TYR A 96 0.98 7.08 -4.48
C TYR A 96 1.03 7.38 -6.00
N ALA A 97 -0.12 7.53 -6.65
CA ALA A 97 -0.25 7.74 -8.10
C ALA A 97 0.25 9.13 -8.57
N GLN A 98 0.30 10.12 -7.69
CA GLN A 98 0.76 11.48 -8.03
C GLN A 98 2.26 11.54 -8.39
N SER A 99 3.04 10.49 -8.07
CA SER A 99 4.44 10.35 -8.48
C SER A 99 4.63 9.76 -9.89
N ALA A 100 3.57 9.20 -10.50
CA ALA A 100 3.61 8.52 -11.80
C ALA A 100 2.85 9.28 -12.89
N HIS A 101 2.73 10.62 -12.78
CA HIS A 101 1.98 11.44 -13.72
C HIS A 101 2.64 11.48 -15.11
N LYS A 102 2.36 10.45 -15.94
CA LYS A 102 1.98 10.50 -17.37
C LYS A 102 2.07 9.16 -18.12
N THR A 103 2.67 8.11 -17.57
CA THR A 103 2.89 6.86 -18.35
C THR A 103 1.80 5.80 -18.19
N LEU A 104 1.05 5.80 -17.09
CA LEU A 104 0.00 4.79 -16.83
C LEU A 104 -1.36 5.06 -17.52
N HIS A 105 -1.53 6.22 -18.17
CA HIS A 105 -2.74 6.54 -18.93
C HIS A 105 -2.64 6.21 -20.43
N SER A 106 -1.53 5.62 -20.88
CA SER A 106 -1.34 5.17 -22.26
C SER A 106 -1.51 3.65 -22.36
N LYS A 107 -2.66 3.25 -22.91
CA LYS A 107 -3.12 1.90 -23.30
C LYS A 107 -3.60 0.98 -22.17
N VAL A 108 -4.90 1.12 -21.89
CA VAL A 108 -5.82 -0.03 -21.91
C VAL A 108 -6.43 -0.11 -23.30
#